data_AF-A0A7G6YPA2-F1
#
_entry.id   AF-A0A7G6YPA2-F1
#
_cell.length_a   1.000
_cell.length_b   1.000
_cell.length_c   1.000
_cell.angle_alpha   90.00
_cell.angle_beta   90.00
_cell.angle_gamma   90.00
#
_symmetry.space_group_name_H-M   'P 1'
#
loop_
_entity.id
_entity.type
_entity.pdbx_description
1 polymer ?
#
loop_
_entity_poly.entity_id
_entity_poly.type
_entity_poly.pdbx_seq_one_letter_code
_entity_poly.pdbx_strand_id
1 'polypeptide(L)'
;MNQRFAFGPRNYRLMFVGLAVLAAGFITMTLDSTDYGEGFLGITLGPILLVIGFLIEFWAIMAKPGGPVEIPKSTQDTMPTPLATPPTTPVAPPAPAPRPTYNKPRS
;
A
#
# COMPACT_ATOMS: atom_id res chain seq x y z
N MET A 1 15.38 -4.91 -3.74
CA MET A 1 15.29 -4.83 -2.27
C MET A 1 13.87 -4.40 -1.93
N ASN A 2 13.04 -5.31 -1.41
CA ASN A 2 11.62 -5.04 -1.21
C ASN A 2 11.44 -4.39 0.17
N GLN A 3 11.36 -3.06 0.20
CA GLN A 3 11.11 -2.32 1.45
C GLN A 3 9.66 -2.53 1.87
N ARG A 4 9.41 -3.57 2.66
CA ARG A 4 8.13 -3.74 3.38
C ARG A 4 8.14 -2.76 4.54
N PHE A 5 7.50 -1.60 4.35
CA PHE A 5 7.14 -0.74 5.46
C PHE A 5 6.23 -1.51 6.42
N ALA A 6 6.52 -1.45 7.72
CA ALA A 6 5.76 -2.17 8.76
C ALA A 6 4.28 -1.74 8.78
N PHE A 7 3.97 -0.56 8.25
CA PHE A 7 2.65 0.02 8.21
C PHE A 7 2.38 0.79 6.90
N GLY A 8 1.11 0.90 6.51
CA GLY A 8 0.69 1.69 5.35
C GLY A 8 0.86 3.21 5.56
N PRO A 9 0.85 4.02 4.48
CA PRO A 9 1.12 5.46 4.54
C PRO A 9 0.14 6.23 5.43
N ARG A 10 -1.08 5.72 5.60
CA ARG A 10 -2.09 6.31 6.50
C ARG A 10 -1.77 6.07 7.98
N ASN A 11 -1.17 4.93 8.31
CA ASN A 11 -0.77 4.61 9.69
C ASN A 11 0.45 5.42 10.12
N TYR A 12 1.35 5.70 9.17
CA TYR A 12 2.51 6.54 9.42
C TYR A 12 2.12 7.96 9.87
N ARG A 13 1.00 8.49 9.35
CA ARG A 13 0.46 9.78 9.81
C ARG A 13 -0.04 9.72 11.26
N LEU A 14 -0.67 8.63 11.68
CA LEU A 14 -1.13 8.44 13.07
C LEU A 14 0.05 8.38 14.05
N MET A 15 1.12 7.67 13.69
CA MET A 15 2.39 7.64 14.43
C MET A 15 2.99 9.04 14.57
N PHE A 16 3.03 9.81 13.48
CA PHE A 16 3.55 11.18 13.52
C PHE A 16 2.73 12.09 14.44
N VAL A 17 1.39 11.93 14.44
CA VAL A 17 0.50 12.66 15.35
C VAL A 17 0.75 12.25 16.80
N GLY A 18 0.89 10.96 17.11
CA GLY A 18 1.21 10.47 18.45
C GLY A 18 2.52 11.07 18.98
N LEU A 19 3.57 11.06 18.15
CA LEU A 19 4.86 11.68 18.48
C LEU A 19 4.75 13.19 18.70
N ALA A 20 3.97 13.90 17.89
CA ALA A 20 3.74 15.34 18.06
C ALA A 20 3.03 15.65 19.39
N VAL A 21 2.09 14.80 19.83
CA VAL A 21 1.41 14.94 21.12
C VAL A 21 2.36 14.69 22.29
N LEU A 22 3.21 13.66 22.22
CA LEU A 22 4.25 13.43 23.24
C LEU A 22 5.19 14.65 23.34
N ALA A 23 5.68 15.12 22.18
CA ALA A 23 6.55 16.29 22.13
C ALA A 23 5.86 17.51 22.75
N ALA A 24 4.59 17.75 22.41
CA ALA A 24 3.80 18.82 23.02
C ALA A 24 3.72 18.68 24.55
N GLY A 25 3.48 17.48 25.09
CA GLY A 25 3.46 17.25 26.54
C GLY A 25 4.79 17.59 27.24
N PHE A 26 5.91 17.16 26.66
CA PHE A 26 7.25 17.51 27.16
C PHE A 26 7.53 19.02 27.06
N ILE A 27 7.15 19.63 25.94
CA ILE A 27 7.29 21.07 25.70
C ILE A 27 6.44 21.86 26.72
N THR A 28 5.20 21.46 27.00
CA THR A 28 4.36 22.08 28.02
C THR A 28 4.99 22.01 29.40
N MET A 29 5.60 20.87 29.77
CA MET A 29 6.33 20.73 31.03
C MET A 29 7.58 21.62 31.09
N THR A 30 8.24 21.85 29.94
CA THR A 30 9.46 22.65 29.86
C THR A 30 9.18 24.16 29.81
N LEU A 31 8.06 24.57 29.21
CA LEU A 31 7.62 25.98 29.16
C LEU A 31 6.93 26.45 30.44
N ASP A 32 6.42 25.54 31.28
CA ASP A 32 5.86 25.88 32.58
C ASP A 32 6.99 26.25 33.55
N SER A 33 7.45 27.50 33.47
CA SER A 33 8.51 28.08 34.33
C SER A 33 8.00 28.51 35.71
N THR A 34 6.89 27.94 36.19
CA THR A 34 6.43 28.24 37.55
C THR A 34 7.28 27.46 38.56
N ASP A 35 8.07 28.17 39.37
CA ASP A 35 9.11 27.63 40.27
C ASP A 35 8.64 26.58 41.31
N TYR A 36 7.32 26.37 41.45
CA TYR A 36 6.75 25.48 42.46
C TYR A 36 5.65 24.53 41.97
N GLY A 37 5.42 24.40 40.65
CA GLY A 37 4.42 23.45 40.15
C GLY A 37 2.97 23.79 40.52
N GLU A 38 2.71 25.00 41.01
CA GLU A 38 1.37 25.60 41.13
C GLU A 38 0.72 25.76 39.73
N GLY A 39 1.52 25.68 38.66
CA GLY A 39 1.07 25.54 37.29
C GLY A 39 0.36 24.21 37.07
N PHE A 40 -0.98 24.23 37.12
CA PHE A 40 -1.82 23.11 36.68
C PHE A 40 -1.45 22.61 35.27
N LEU A 41 -0.94 23.50 34.42
CA LEU A 41 -0.50 23.22 33.05
C LEU A 41 0.67 22.22 32.99
N GLY A 42 1.72 22.38 33.78
CA GLY A 42 2.87 21.49 33.76
C GLY A 42 2.64 20.20 34.55
N ILE A 43 2.11 20.31 35.78
CA ILE A 43 1.93 19.15 36.68
C ILE A 43 0.73 18.28 36.30
N THR A 44 -0.35 18.87 35.79
CA THR A 44 -1.56 18.09 35.45
C THR A 44 -1.68 17.88 33.95
N LEU A 45 -1.58 18.94 33.16
CA LEU A 45 -1.75 18.84 31.70
C LEU A 45 -0.57 18.10 31.03
N GLY A 46 0.67 18.31 31.49
CA GLY A 46 1.86 17.63 30.98
C GLY A 46 1.74 16.09 31.03
N PRO A 47 1.54 15.48 32.21
CA PRO A 47 1.36 14.03 32.33
C PRO A 47 0.14 13.51 31.58
N ILE A 48 -0.98 14.25 31.54
CA ILE A 48 -2.17 13.85 30.78
C ILE A 48 -1.85 13.78 29.28
N LEU A 49 -1.15 14.78 28.73
CA LEU A 49 -0.73 14.79 27.33
C LEU A 49 0.21 13.63 27.01
N LEU A 50 1.13 13.29 27.91
CA LEU A 50 2.01 12.12 27.75
C LEU A 50 1.23 10.81 27.73
N VAL A 51 0.28 10.63 28.64
CA VAL A 51 -0.57 9.43 28.69
C VAL A 51 -1.42 9.32 27.42
N ILE A 52 -2.08 10.40 27.00
CA ILE A 52 -2.90 10.42 25.78
C ILE A 52 -2.04 10.14 24.55
N GLY A 53 -0.89 10.80 24.43
CA GLY A 53 0.05 10.59 23.34
C GLY A 53 0.54 9.14 23.27
N PHE A 54 0.85 8.54 24.42
CA PHE A 54 1.26 7.14 24.49
C PHE A 54 0.12 6.18 24.14
N LEU A 55 -1.12 6.50 24.53
CA LEU A 55 -2.31 5.71 24.16
C LEU A 55 -2.59 5.77 22.65
N ILE A 56 -2.47 6.95 22.05
CA ILE A 56 -2.60 7.14 20.59
C ILE A 56 -1.53 6.32 19.87
N GLU A 57 -0.29 6.35 20.36
CA GLU A 57 0.82 5.62 19.78
C GLU A 57 0.62 4.10 19.88
N PHE A 58 0.28 3.62 21.08
CA PHE A 58 -0.06 2.23 21.34
C PHE A 58 -1.21 1.76 20.44
N TRP A 59 -2.25 2.59 20.29
CA TRP A 59 -3.38 2.28 19.42
C TRP A 59 -3.03 2.42 17.94
N ALA A 60 -2.12 3.30 17.51
CA ALA A 60 -1.68 3.40 16.11
C ALA A 60 -0.85 2.17 15.68
N ILE A 61 -0.11 1.57 16.60
CA ILE A 61 0.60 0.31 16.37
C ILE A 61 -0.40 -0.86 16.32
N MET A 62 -1.38 -0.88 17.23
CA MET A 62 -2.33 -1.99 17.39
C MET A 62 -3.50 -1.93 16.39
N ALA A 63 -3.99 -0.75 16.06
CA ALA A 63 -4.98 -0.47 15.03
C ALA A 63 -4.28 -0.58 13.66
N LYS A 64 -3.95 -1.81 13.29
CA LYS A 64 -3.79 -2.22 11.92
C LYS A 64 -5.19 -2.50 11.35
N PRO A 65 -5.85 -1.55 10.65
CA PRO A 65 -6.89 -1.96 9.74
C PRO A 65 -6.20 -2.72 8.61
N GLY A 66 -6.47 -4.02 8.53
CA GLY A 66 -6.22 -4.80 7.33
C GLY A 66 -7.05 -4.22 6.19
N GLY A 67 -6.52 -3.19 5.52
CA GLY A 67 -6.98 -2.81 4.21
C GLY A 67 -6.52 -3.88 3.22
N PRO A 68 -7.40 -4.37 2.33
CA PRO A 68 -7.07 -5.43 1.40
C PRO A 68 -5.77 -5.06 0.70
N VAL A 69 -4.82 -5.97 0.73
CA VAL A 69 -3.72 -5.93 -0.22
C VAL A 69 -4.39 -6.05 -1.58
N GLU A 70 -4.70 -4.91 -2.20
CA GLU A 70 -4.94 -4.84 -3.63
C GLU A 70 -3.60 -5.23 -4.24
N ILE A 71 -3.44 -6.54 -4.45
CA ILE A 71 -2.44 -7.08 -5.37
C ILE A 71 -2.70 -6.31 -6.67
N PRO A 72 -1.80 -5.40 -7.11
CA PRO A 72 -1.92 -4.85 -8.44
C PRO A 72 -1.85 -6.06 -9.37
N LYS A 73 -2.97 -6.42 -10.00
CA LYS A 73 -2.98 -7.33 -11.14
C LYS A 73 -2.32 -6.59 -12.32
N SER A 74 -1.02 -6.31 -12.20
CA SER A 74 -0.24 -5.64 -13.24
C SER A 74 1.24 -6.02 -13.12
N THR A 75 1.51 -7.31 -12.92
CA THR A 75 2.77 -7.93 -13.37
C THR A 75 2.51 -8.98 -14.45
N GLN A 76 1.36 -8.89 -15.12
CA GLN A 76 1.04 -9.74 -16.27
C GLN A 76 1.15 -9.03 -17.62
N ASP A 77 1.55 -7.75 -17.65
CA ASP A 77 1.62 -6.96 -18.91
C ASP A 77 2.98 -6.35 -19.19
N THR A 78 4.07 -6.90 -18.63
CA THR A 78 5.41 -6.53 -19.13
C THR A 78 6.28 -7.77 -19.30
N MET A 79 5.78 -8.67 -20.12
CA MET A 79 6.68 -9.33 -21.06
C MET A 79 7.01 -8.31 -22.15
N PRO A 80 8.29 -8.01 -22.46
CA PRO A 80 8.60 -7.39 -23.72
C PRO A 80 8.25 -8.42 -24.80
N THR A 81 7.09 -8.27 -25.44
CA THR A 81 6.81 -8.91 -26.73
C THR A 81 7.96 -8.55 -27.67
N PRO A 82 8.78 -9.50 -28.14
CA PRO A 82 9.69 -9.23 -29.22
C PRO A 82 8.81 -9.01 -30.46
N LEU A 83 8.80 -7.77 -30.96
CA LEU A 83 8.41 -7.36 -32.30
C LEU A 83 7.33 -8.24 -32.99
N ALA A 84 6.06 -7.97 -32.70
CA ALA A 84 5.01 -8.28 -33.66
C ALA A 84 5.16 -7.32 -34.85
N THR A 85 5.59 -7.85 -36.00
CA THR A 85 5.59 -7.18 -37.29
C THR A 85 4.19 -6.62 -37.65
N PRO A 86 4.10 -5.42 -38.26
CA PRO A 86 2.84 -4.76 -38.66
C PRO A 86 2.15 -5.47 -39.85
N PRO A 87 0.90 -5.06 -40.22
CA PRO A 87 -0.22 -5.94 -40.53
C PRO A 87 -0.18 -6.49 -41.96
N THR A 88 -0.58 -7.75 -42.14
CA THR A 88 -1.06 -8.24 -43.45
C THR A 88 -2.54 -8.61 -43.33
N THR A 89 -3.31 -7.87 -44.11
CA THR A 89 -4.74 -7.97 -44.38
C THR A 89 -5.21 -9.42 -44.54
N PRO A 90 -6.41 -9.79 -44.04
CA PRO A 90 -6.94 -11.15 -44.17
C PRO A 90 -7.30 -11.41 -45.64
N VAL A 91 -6.44 -12.14 -46.34
CA VAL A 91 -6.79 -12.74 -47.64
C VAL A 91 -7.60 -13.99 -47.33
N ALA A 92 -8.82 -14.01 -47.85
CA ALA A 92 -9.81 -15.07 -47.74
C ALA A 92 -9.22 -16.49 -47.98
N PRO A 93 -9.81 -17.55 -47.38
CA PRO A 93 -9.36 -18.92 -47.62
C PRO A 93 -9.41 -19.25 -49.13
N PRO A 94 -8.33 -19.76 -49.73
CA PRO A 94 -8.40 -20.28 -51.09
C PRO A 94 -9.39 -21.45 -51.14
N ALA A 95 -10.19 -21.48 -52.19
CA ALA A 95 -11.24 -22.45 -52.48
C ALA A 95 -10.82 -23.92 -52.21
N PRO A 96 -11.77 -24.79 -51.79
CA PRO A 96 -11.47 -26.19 -51.46
C PRO A 96 -10.87 -26.93 -52.66
N ALA A 97 -9.70 -27.52 -52.45
CA ALA A 97 -9.02 -28.37 -53.41
C ALA A 97 -9.95 -29.54 -53.87
N PRO A 98 -9.91 -29.94 -55.16
CA PRO A 98 -10.76 -31.03 -55.67
C PRO A 98 -10.42 -32.37 -54.99
N ARG A 99 -11.46 -33.11 -54.61
CA ARG A 99 -11.36 -34.39 -53.89
C ARG A 99 -10.65 -35.44 -54.76
N PRO A 100 -9.61 -36.14 -54.27
CA PRO A 100 -9.04 -37.26 -55.01
C PRO A 100 -10.04 -38.43 -55.06
N THR A 101 -10.43 -38.83 -56.26
CA THR A 101 -11.30 -39.98 -56.53
C THR A 101 -10.51 -41.28 -56.36
N TYR A 102 -10.71 -41.98 -55.24
CA TYR A 102 -10.06 -43.27 -55.01
C TYR A 102 -10.82 -44.40 -55.70
N ASN A 103 -10.25 -44.89 -56.81
CA ASN A 103 -10.74 -46.05 -57.57
C ASN A 103 -10.20 -47.34 -56.93
N LYS A 104 -11.06 -48.14 -56.29
CA LYS A 104 -10.68 -49.39 -55.60
C LYS A 104 -10.68 -50.56 -56.61
N PRO A 105 -9.55 -51.27 -56.84
CA PRO A 105 -9.55 -52.46 -57.67
C PRO A 105 -10.33 -53.59 -56.97
N ARG A 106 -11.26 -54.21 -57.70
CA ARG A 106 -11.93 -55.45 -57.27
C ARG A 106 -10.93 -56.60 -57.37
N SER A 107 -10.80 -57.34 -56.27
CA SER A 107 -10.25 -58.69 -56.21
C SER A 107 -11.23 -59.53 -55.40
#